data_AF-A0A940RMB2-F1
#
_entry.id   AF-A0A940RMB2-F1
#
_cell.length_a   1.000
_cell.length_b   1.000
_cell.length_c   1.000
_cell.angle_alpha   90.00
_cell.angle_beta   90.00
_cell.angle_gamma   90.00
#
_symmetry.space_group_name_H-M   'P 1'
#
loop_
_entity.id
_entity.type
_entity.pdbx_description
1 polymer ?
#
loop_
_entity_poly.entity_id
_entity_poly.type
_entity_poly.pdbx_seq_one_letter_code
_entity_poly.pdbx_strand_id
1 'polypeptide(L)'
;MQHDTIPDDVRTLAFEFFYWFSRFEFALKENGYLKSRIVGTRAEPSWQGFVDAWQGDYEPTSAAKALIAANPQQQIVGPAGLEFRDVHFAEQPSDLKRVVRLAQTVRNNLFHGGKHGNESWDDPNRMRLLLPTTIVILGEFADRAGITADYDRYY
;
A
#
# COMPACT_ATOMS: atom_id res chain seq x y z
N MET A 1 -9.12 -11.65 10.21
CA MET A 1 -10.03 -10.57 10.62
C MET A 1 -11.50 -11.01 10.63
N GLN A 2 -12.06 -11.22 11.83
CA GLN A 2 -13.50 -11.42 12.02
C GLN A 2 -14.15 -10.07 12.25
N HIS A 3 -15.20 -9.75 11.49
CA HIS A 3 -15.83 -8.42 11.50
C HIS A 3 -16.17 -7.93 12.91
N ASP A 4 -16.72 -8.79 13.76
CA ASP A 4 -17.28 -8.41 15.06
C ASP A 4 -16.23 -8.24 16.17
N THR A 5 -15.00 -8.70 15.95
CA THR A 5 -13.92 -8.64 16.96
C THR A 5 -12.97 -7.47 16.77
N ILE A 6 -13.14 -6.67 15.72
CA ILE A 6 -12.29 -5.50 15.43
C ILE A 6 -12.71 -4.35 16.35
N PRO A 7 -11.78 -3.64 17.00
CA PRO A 7 -12.11 -2.39 17.70
C PRO A 7 -12.66 -1.31 16.75
N ASP A 8 -13.59 -0.47 17.22
CA ASP A 8 -14.25 0.56 16.38
C ASP A 8 -13.29 1.58 15.77
N ASP A 9 -12.23 1.93 16.50
CA ASP A 9 -11.19 2.81 16.00
C ASP A 9 -10.43 2.16 14.83
N VAL A 10 -10.15 0.86 14.92
CA VAL A 10 -9.50 0.11 13.85
C VAL A 10 -10.42 -0.06 12.64
N ARG A 11 -11.74 -0.22 12.84
CA ARG A 11 -12.72 -0.18 11.74
C ARG A 11 -12.68 1.15 11.01
N THR A 12 -12.63 2.25 11.76
CA THR A 12 -12.53 3.61 11.18
C THR A 12 -11.23 3.76 10.39
N LEU A 13 -10.09 3.33 10.95
CA LEU A 13 -8.80 3.36 10.26
C LEU A 13 -8.79 2.50 8.99
N ALA A 14 -9.42 1.33 9.02
CA ALA A 14 -9.53 0.45 7.85
C ALA A 14 -10.33 1.10 6.73
N PHE A 15 -11.43 1.79 7.07
CA PHE A 15 -12.23 2.54 6.11
C PHE A 15 -11.43 3.72 5.51
N GLU A 16 -10.80 4.54 6.36
CA GLU A 16 -9.96 5.67 5.91
C GLU A 16 -8.85 5.19 4.99
N PHE A 17 -8.14 4.13 5.40
CA PHE A 17 -7.10 3.54 4.58
C PHE A 17 -7.63 3.07 3.22
N PHE A 18 -8.76 2.36 3.21
CA PHE A 18 -9.36 1.88 1.97
C PHE A 18 -9.73 3.04 1.03
N TYR A 19 -10.32 4.09 1.58
CA TYR A 19 -10.68 5.29 0.85
C TYR A 19 -9.44 5.92 0.20
N TRP A 20 -8.42 6.26 1.00
CA TRP A 20 -7.22 6.95 0.51
C TRP A 20 -6.37 6.11 -0.43
N PHE A 21 -6.26 4.79 -0.18
CA PHE A 21 -5.59 3.88 -1.11
C PHE A 21 -6.30 3.85 -2.47
N SER A 22 -7.63 3.77 -2.44
CA SER A 22 -8.45 3.78 -3.67
C SER A 22 -8.39 5.14 -4.39
N ARG A 23 -8.30 6.26 -3.64
CA ARG A 23 -8.09 7.60 -4.21
C ARG A 23 -6.74 7.72 -4.90
N PHE A 24 -5.68 7.21 -4.29
CA PHE A 24 -4.36 7.23 -4.91
C PHE A 24 -4.35 6.40 -6.20
N GLU A 25 -4.92 5.18 -6.20
CA GLU A 25 -5.06 4.38 -7.42
C GLU A 25 -5.91 5.07 -8.51
N PHE A 26 -6.91 5.83 -8.12
CA PHE A 26 -7.64 6.69 -9.06
C PHE A 26 -6.75 7.79 -9.64
N ALA A 27 -6.06 8.55 -8.79
CA ALA A 27 -5.19 9.65 -9.20
C ALA A 27 -4.06 9.16 -10.14
N LEU A 28 -3.51 7.97 -9.87
CA LEU A 28 -2.57 7.31 -10.78
C LEU A 28 -3.16 7.15 -12.19
N LYS A 29 -4.40 6.69 -12.32
CA LYS A 29 -5.03 6.48 -13.64
C LYS A 29 -5.28 7.78 -14.38
N GLU A 30 -5.85 8.77 -13.70
CA GLU A 30 -6.16 10.08 -14.31
C GLU A 30 -4.87 10.77 -14.80
N ASN A 31 -3.75 10.52 -14.13
CA ASN A 31 -2.44 11.05 -14.49
C ASN A 31 -1.62 10.10 -15.39
N GLY A 32 -2.27 9.11 -16.01
CA GLY A 32 -1.67 8.27 -17.05
C GLY A 32 -0.73 7.17 -16.56
N TYR A 33 -0.59 6.94 -15.26
CA TYR A 33 0.12 5.79 -14.70
C TYR A 33 -0.74 4.54 -14.89
N LEU A 34 -0.72 3.98 -16.10
CA LEU A 34 -1.56 2.86 -16.53
C LEU A 34 -0.72 1.63 -16.84
N LYS A 35 -1.25 0.44 -16.55
CA LYS A 35 -0.59 -0.83 -16.93
C LYS A 35 -0.59 -1.06 -18.43
N SER A 36 -1.58 -0.51 -19.12
CA SER A 36 -1.75 -0.56 -20.57
C SER A 36 -2.33 0.77 -21.06
N ARG A 37 -1.85 1.23 -22.22
CA ARG A 37 -2.39 2.40 -22.94
C ARG A 37 -3.07 2.01 -24.26
N ILE A 38 -3.25 0.71 -24.50
CA ILE A 38 -3.89 0.19 -25.72
C ILE A 38 -5.40 0.48 -25.64
N VAL A 39 -5.94 1.11 -26.69
CA VAL A 39 -7.36 1.43 -26.79
C VAL A 39 -8.21 0.16 -26.65
N GLY A 40 -9.27 0.24 -25.83
CA GLY A 40 -10.17 -0.89 -25.55
C GLY A 40 -9.70 -1.82 -24.43
N THR A 41 -8.50 -1.63 -23.88
CA THR A 41 -8.04 -2.38 -22.69
C THR A 41 -8.51 -1.74 -21.39
N ARG A 42 -8.53 -2.52 -20.30
CA ARG A 42 -8.95 -2.04 -18.99
C ARG A 42 -7.96 -1.00 -18.46
N ALA A 43 -8.48 0.15 -18.01
CA ALA A 43 -7.71 1.18 -17.35
C ALA A 43 -7.37 0.76 -15.90
N GLU A 44 -6.22 0.10 -15.73
CA GLU A 44 -5.70 -0.32 -14.43
C GLU A 44 -4.51 0.56 -14.00
N PRO A 45 -4.44 0.98 -12.72
CA PRO A 45 -3.34 1.80 -12.22
C PRO A 45 -2.02 1.02 -12.26
N SER A 46 -0.94 1.71 -12.62
CA SER A 46 0.41 1.19 -12.63
C SER A 46 1.25 1.82 -11.53
N TRP A 47 1.28 1.16 -10.37
CA TRP A 47 2.24 1.44 -9.31
C TRP A 47 3.68 1.29 -9.78
N GLN A 48 3.96 0.35 -10.69
CA GLN A 48 5.30 0.20 -11.29
C GLN A 48 5.65 1.43 -12.15
N GLY A 49 4.71 1.93 -12.96
CA GLY A 49 4.93 3.16 -13.73
C GLY A 49 5.19 4.37 -12.85
N PHE A 50 4.55 4.44 -11.67
CA PHE A 50 4.87 5.45 -10.66
C PHE A 50 6.30 5.29 -10.10
N VAL A 51 6.69 4.06 -9.72
CA VAL A 51 8.07 3.78 -9.27
C VAL A 51 9.09 4.15 -10.35
N ASP A 52 8.85 3.76 -11.60
CA ASP A 52 9.77 4.02 -12.71
C ASP A 52 9.98 5.53 -12.93
N ALA A 53 8.92 6.33 -12.77
CA ALA A 53 8.98 7.77 -12.93
C ALA A 53 9.69 8.50 -11.78
N TRP A 54 9.56 8.02 -10.54
CA TRP A 54 9.94 8.80 -9.36
C TRP A 54 11.08 8.21 -8.52
N GLN A 55 11.55 7.00 -8.81
CA GLN A 55 12.56 6.32 -7.98
C GLN A 55 13.94 6.98 -7.98
N GLY A 56 14.29 7.72 -9.04
CA GLY A 56 15.65 8.26 -9.22
C GLY A 56 16.05 9.27 -8.13
N ASP A 57 15.11 10.11 -7.71
CA ASP A 57 15.35 11.18 -6.73
C ASP A 57 14.61 10.95 -5.41
N TYR A 58 14.07 9.74 -5.20
CA TYR A 58 13.22 9.47 -4.04
C TYR A 58 14.04 9.40 -2.75
N GLU A 59 13.74 10.33 -1.84
CA GLU A 59 14.27 10.35 -0.49
C GLU A 59 13.20 9.88 0.50
N PRO A 60 13.44 8.82 1.29
CA PRO A 60 12.43 8.28 2.19
C PRO A 60 12.16 9.23 3.38
N THR A 61 10.89 9.59 3.53
CA THR A 61 10.36 10.34 4.68
C THR A 61 10.41 9.53 5.98
N SER A 62 10.06 10.15 7.12
CA SER A 62 9.93 9.43 8.38
C SER A 62 8.88 8.33 8.32
N ALA A 63 7.75 8.57 7.63
CA ALA A 63 6.71 7.57 7.44
C ALA A 63 7.20 6.40 6.57
N ALA A 64 7.88 6.70 5.46
CA ALA A 64 8.49 5.69 4.59
C ALA A 64 9.49 4.81 5.36
N LYS A 65 10.38 5.42 6.15
CA LYS A 65 11.34 4.70 7.02
C LYS A 65 10.62 3.83 8.05
N ALA A 66 9.56 4.34 8.66
CA ALA A 66 8.75 3.58 9.62
C ALA A 66 8.08 2.36 8.98
N LEU A 67 7.52 2.50 7.77
CA LEU A 67 6.92 1.37 7.04
C LEU A 67 7.97 0.33 6.64
N ILE A 68 9.14 0.77 6.16
CA ILE A 68 10.27 -0.12 5.86
C ILE A 68 10.69 -0.90 7.10
N ALA A 69 10.85 -0.23 8.25
CA ALA A 69 11.24 -0.86 9.50
C ALA A 69 10.15 -1.83 10.02
N ALA A 70 8.88 -1.51 9.83
CA ALA A 70 7.76 -2.35 10.27
C ALA A 70 7.61 -3.64 9.43
N ASN A 71 8.19 -3.68 8.21
CA ASN A 71 8.25 -4.82 7.30
C ASN A 71 7.01 -5.74 7.35
N PRO A 72 5.82 -5.26 6.95
CA PRO A 72 4.61 -6.09 6.95
C PRO A 72 4.83 -7.35 6.11
N GLN A 73 4.55 -8.51 6.68
CA GLN A 73 4.71 -9.79 5.98
C GLN A 73 3.72 -9.92 4.82
N GLN A 74 4.16 -10.52 3.72
CA GLN A 74 3.30 -10.87 2.59
C GLN A 74 2.86 -12.32 2.69
N GLN A 75 1.64 -12.60 2.23
CA GLN A 75 1.20 -13.98 2.01
C GLN A 75 1.79 -14.51 0.70
N ILE A 76 2.37 -15.71 0.74
CA ILE A 76 2.96 -16.40 -0.40
C ILE A 76 2.45 -17.84 -0.47
N VAL A 77 2.65 -18.48 -1.63
CA VAL A 77 2.40 -19.91 -1.80
C VAL A 77 3.62 -20.68 -1.28
N GLY A 78 3.43 -21.42 -0.19
CA GLY A 78 4.41 -22.32 0.39
C GLY A 78 4.15 -23.80 0.04
N PRO A 79 5.00 -24.71 0.50
CA PRO A 79 4.94 -26.14 0.14
C PRO A 79 3.64 -26.86 0.54
N ALA A 80 2.96 -26.38 1.59
CA ALA A 80 1.75 -27.00 2.14
C ALA A 80 0.53 -26.07 2.11
N GLY A 81 0.58 -24.98 1.35
CA GLY A 81 -0.49 -23.97 1.28
C GLY A 81 0.02 -22.55 1.44
N LEU A 82 -0.86 -21.64 1.85
CA LEU A 82 -0.51 -20.24 2.02
C LEU A 82 0.28 -20.02 3.31
N GLU A 83 1.39 -19.30 3.23
CA GLU A 83 2.23 -18.93 4.38
C GLU A 83 2.52 -17.43 4.35
N PHE A 84 2.85 -16.86 5.51
CA PHE A 84 3.32 -15.48 5.60
C PHE A 84 4.84 -15.45 5.72
N ARG A 85 5.49 -14.57 4.96
CA ARG A 85 6.93 -14.31 5.06
C ARG A 85 7.22 -12.84 4.91
N ASP A 86 8.38 -12.44 5.41
CA ASP A 86 8.90 -11.09 5.21
C ASP A 86 9.00 -10.76 3.72
N VAL A 87 8.81 -9.48 3.40
CA VAL A 87 8.94 -9.02 2.02
C VAL A 87 10.42 -9.01 1.64
N HIS A 88 10.79 -9.91 0.75
CA HIS A 88 12.13 -9.97 0.19
C HIS A 88 12.21 -9.06 -1.03
N PHE A 89 13.30 -8.29 -1.09
CA PHE A 89 13.63 -7.43 -2.22
C PHE A 89 14.81 -8.02 -2.99
N ALA A 90 14.90 -7.71 -4.29
CA ALA A 90 16.10 -7.98 -5.08
C ALA A 90 17.30 -7.22 -4.51
N GLU A 91 18.52 -7.54 -4.95
CA GLU A 91 19.70 -6.77 -4.54
C GLU A 91 19.55 -5.28 -4.91
N GLN A 92 19.75 -4.40 -3.93
CA GLN A 92 19.70 -2.94 -4.06
C GLN A 92 18.39 -2.39 -4.67
N PRO A 93 17.22 -2.64 -4.05
CA PRO A 93 15.99 -2.00 -4.49
C PRO A 93 16.05 -0.49 -4.15
N SER A 94 15.47 0.37 -5.00
CA SER A 94 15.23 1.76 -4.61
C SER A 94 14.28 1.81 -3.41
N ASP A 95 14.45 2.82 -2.53
CA ASP A 95 13.58 2.95 -1.37
C ASP A 95 12.12 3.15 -1.78
N LEU A 96 11.86 3.86 -2.88
CA LEU A 96 10.50 4.00 -3.41
C LEU A 96 9.86 2.65 -3.73
N LYS A 97 10.61 1.76 -4.38
CA LYS A 97 10.13 0.41 -4.71
C LYS A 97 9.84 -0.40 -3.46
N ARG A 98 10.65 -0.24 -2.41
CA ARG A 98 10.40 -0.88 -1.11
C ARG A 98 9.09 -0.40 -0.52
N VAL A 99 8.94 0.92 -0.39
CA VAL A 99 7.77 1.56 0.22
C VAL A 99 6.49 1.21 -0.52
N VAL A 100 6.48 1.32 -1.86
CA VAL A 100 5.32 0.95 -2.70
C VAL A 100 4.92 -0.51 -2.49
N ARG A 101 5.89 -1.44 -2.51
CA ARG A 101 5.59 -2.86 -2.32
C ARG A 101 5.02 -3.13 -0.93
N LEU A 102 5.60 -2.52 0.11
CA LEU A 102 5.09 -2.67 1.48
C LEU A 102 3.69 -2.06 1.66
N ALA A 103 3.40 -0.91 1.05
CA ALA A 103 2.07 -0.31 1.07
C ALA A 103 1.02 -1.21 0.41
N GLN A 104 1.36 -1.83 -0.73
CA GLN A 104 0.51 -2.83 -1.37
C GLN A 104 0.34 -4.09 -0.50
N THR A 105 1.38 -4.50 0.22
CA THR A 105 1.30 -5.58 1.21
C THR A 105 0.33 -5.23 2.35
N VAL A 106 0.40 -4.01 2.90
CA VAL A 106 -0.57 -3.53 3.91
C VAL A 106 -2.00 -3.62 3.39
N ARG A 107 -2.24 -3.14 2.16
CA ARG A 107 -3.56 -3.22 1.52
C ARG A 107 -4.04 -4.65 1.36
N ASN A 108 -3.19 -5.55 0.88
CA ASN A 108 -3.58 -6.94 0.65
C ASN A 108 -3.91 -7.65 1.96
N ASN A 109 -3.12 -7.39 3.01
CA ASN A 109 -3.34 -8.04 4.29
C ASN A 109 -4.55 -7.49 5.05
N LEU A 110 -4.91 -6.21 4.89
CA LEU A 110 -6.12 -5.65 5.48
C LEU A 110 -7.38 -6.44 5.08
N PHE A 111 -7.49 -6.82 3.81
CA PHE A 111 -8.67 -7.50 3.26
C PHE A 111 -8.58 -9.03 3.23
N HIS A 112 -7.36 -9.57 3.21
CA HIS A 112 -7.12 -11.01 3.01
C HIS A 112 -6.37 -11.66 4.17
N GLY A 113 -6.22 -10.94 5.30
CA GLY A 113 -5.59 -11.42 6.53
C GLY A 113 -6.00 -12.86 6.84
N GLY A 114 -4.98 -13.71 6.96
CA GLY A 114 -5.10 -15.13 6.68
C GLY A 114 -6.18 -15.85 7.50
N LYS A 115 -6.86 -16.80 6.85
CA LYS A 115 -7.76 -17.78 7.47
C LYS A 115 -7.12 -18.55 8.65
N HIS A 116 -5.80 -18.49 8.80
CA HIS A 116 -4.99 -19.31 9.71
C HIS A 116 -4.09 -18.47 10.64
N GLY A 117 -4.64 -17.43 11.26
CA GLY A 117 -4.10 -16.83 12.49
C GLY A 117 -2.62 -16.47 12.43
N ASN A 118 -2.26 -15.48 11.61
CA ASN A 118 -0.98 -14.82 11.82
C ASN A 118 -1.20 -13.69 12.85
N GLU A 119 -0.60 -13.83 14.04
CA GLU A 119 -0.65 -12.89 15.16
C GLU A 119 -0.35 -11.43 14.72
N SER A 120 0.38 -11.25 13.62
CA SER A 120 0.77 -9.95 13.08
C SER A 120 -0.40 -9.10 12.52
N TRP A 121 -1.47 -9.70 11.98
CA TRP A 121 -2.55 -8.94 11.31
C TRP A 121 -3.86 -8.89 12.08
N ASP A 122 -4.10 -9.86 12.96
CA ASP A 122 -5.18 -9.76 13.95
C ASP A 122 -4.74 -8.92 15.17
N ASP A 123 -3.54 -8.31 15.15
CA ASP A 123 -3.06 -7.34 16.15
C ASP A 123 -3.55 -5.91 15.84
N PRO A 124 -4.49 -5.37 16.63
CA PRO A 124 -4.98 -4.00 16.49
C PRO A 124 -3.88 -2.94 16.59
N ASN A 125 -2.83 -3.17 17.39
CA ASN A 125 -1.74 -2.20 17.56
C ASN A 125 -0.89 -2.10 16.31
N ARG A 126 -0.62 -3.23 15.65
CA ARG A 126 0.07 -3.23 14.36
C ARG A 126 -0.76 -2.55 13.28
N MET A 127 -2.09 -2.72 13.27
CA MET A 127 -2.96 -1.97 12.37
C MET A 127 -2.95 -0.46 12.63
N ARG A 128 -2.96 -0.04 13.90
CA ARG A 128 -2.84 1.38 14.31
C ARG A 128 -1.53 2.01 13.87
N LEU A 129 -0.47 1.23 13.70
CA LEU A 129 0.78 1.70 13.10
C LEU A 129 0.69 1.73 11.57
N LEU A 130 0.35 0.61 10.94
CA LEU A 130 0.50 0.42 9.49
C LEU A 130 -0.48 1.24 8.67
N LEU A 131 -1.75 1.34 9.08
CA LEU A 131 -2.78 2.02 8.29
C LEU A 131 -2.53 3.52 8.22
N PRO A 132 -2.37 4.26 9.34
CA PRO A 132 -2.10 5.70 9.27
C PRO A 132 -0.75 6.02 8.61
N THR A 133 0.29 5.23 8.90
CA THR A 133 1.61 5.42 8.26
C THR A 133 1.50 5.30 6.75
N THR A 134 0.74 4.33 6.25
CA THR A 134 0.56 4.16 4.81
C THR A 134 -0.28 5.29 4.20
N ILE A 135 -1.33 5.77 4.89
CA ILE A 135 -2.12 6.93 4.42
C ILE A 135 -1.22 8.17 4.24
N VAL A 136 -0.35 8.44 5.21
CA VAL A 136 0.62 9.57 5.11
C VAL A 136 1.50 9.41 3.87
N ILE A 137 2.05 8.21 3.64
CA ILE A 137 2.88 7.92 2.47
C ILE A 137 2.12 8.14 1.15
N LEU A 138 0.83 7.79 1.07
CA LEU A 138 0.02 8.02 -0.13
C LEU A 138 -0.14 9.51 -0.42
N GLY A 139 -0.33 10.34 0.62
CA GLY A 139 -0.35 11.79 0.49
C GLY A 139 1.00 12.36 0.02
N GLU A 140 2.10 11.89 0.60
CA GLU A 140 3.46 12.28 0.19
C GLU A 140 3.74 11.89 -1.28
N PHE A 141 3.27 10.73 -1.71
CA PHE A 141 3.36 10.31 -3.11
C PHE A 141 2.53 11.20 -4.04
N ALA A 142 1.32 11.58 -3.63
CA ALA A 142 0.47 12.44 -4.41
C ALA A 142 1.06 13.85 -4.57
N ASP A 143 1.57 14.43 -3.47
CA ASP A 143 2.26 15.72 -3.46
C ASP A 143 3.49 15.70 -4.37
N ARG A 144 4.36 14.70 -4.19
CA ARG A 144 5.57 14.53 -4.99
C ARG A 144 5.29 14.44 -6.49
N ALA A 145 4.24 13.74 -6.88
CA ALA A 145 3.87 13.60 -8.28
C ALA A 145 3.03 14.76 -8.84
N GLY A 146 2.67 15.74 -8.02
CA GLY A 146 1.83 16.86 -8.43
C GLY A 146 0.39 16.44 -8.77
N ILE A 147 -0.11 15.36 -8.15
CA ILE A 147 -1.43 14.77 -8.41
C ILE A 147 -2.40 14.93 -7.22
N THR A 148 -2.14 15.89 -6.33
CA THR A 148 -2.93 16.14 -5.11
C THR A 148 -4.36 16.54 -5.40
N ALA A 149 -4.62 17.33 -6.44
CA ALA A 149 -5.99 17.71 -6.83
C ALA A 149 -6.88 16.48 -7.09
N ASP A 150 -6.37 15.50 -7.84
CA ASP A 150 -7.07 14.24 -8.09
C ASP A 150 -7.12 13.38 -6.84
N TYR A 151 -6.07 13.33 -6.02
CA TYR A 151 -6.06 12.56 -4.78
C TYR A 151 -7.14 13.07 -3.79
N ASP A 152 -7.19 14.38 -3.55
CA ASP A 152 -8.04 15.06 -2.56
C ASP A 152 -9.43 15.45 -3.08
N ARG A 153 -9.70 15.34 -4.39
CA ARG A 153 -10.93 15.76 -5.07
C ARG A 153 -11.19 17.28 -5.06
N TYR A 154 -10.15 18.09 -5.16
CA TYR A 154 -10.33 19.51 -5.45
C TYR A 154 -10.38 19.71 -6.98
N TYR A 155 -11.53 20.16 -7.48
CA TYR A 155 -11.77 20.56 -8.86
C TYR A 155 -12.06 22.06 -8.93
#